data_AF-A0A8J4GP47-F1
#
_entry.id   AF-A0A8J4GP47-F1
#
_cell.length_a   1.000
_cell.length_b   1.000
_cell.length_c   1.000
_cell.angle_alpha   90.00
_cell.angle_beta   90.00
_cell.angle_gamma   90.00
#
_symmetry.space_group_name_H-M   'P 1'
#
loop_
_entity.id
_entity.type
_entity.pdbx_description
1 polymer ?
#
loop_
_entity_poly.entity_id
_entity_poly.type
_entity_poly.pdbx_seq_one_letter_code
_entity_poly.pdbx_strand_id
1 'polypeptide(L)'
;MANKPEELYLEELWRDDDDEEERVPPALHQDLVQHQQDNALPSYHELMGSGAMAVSLHHTKAVTAAAAQPPTRPTNRRPSSSNGISGGGGGGGDESPPIAPVAAWEEPPRLSLGPTLGADPEQLKRRLQSVIKAVNANQKRYEEVLLEANKATDLVRSMEAEISSLQSEAEELSRRLPPAPERQRQVETWLSQRSAALEAQKGVQSSRQLELIAAEAALRAAERELDFLAEAKEEVEAAQASETATASATAAELRAREERAVAGYKRRQAAEAARLAAAQQEAEEAARRRMEAAEEARQKVLARMASEHTRLREGVAANQQRLASEQGRRREAVLGLKSSMAAVRADVARQAELAAALQRQRREVQEKEFGALVEAGLNPYEVFRRRDQQEEAKRQHAAIQSNIAARQLDLAAQLAREQETYQRALAARKKEKMDRVEFDREMGVAARQARTDEYMRTHTVAGTTMLDPTGGWVM
;
A
#
# COMPACT_ATOMS: atom_id res chain seq x y z
N MET A 1 43.93 27.74 50.03
CA MET A 1 42.71 27.78 50.88
C MET A 1 42.36 26.34 51.16
N ALA A 2 42.34 25.94 52.43
CA ALA A 2 42.03 24.56 52.81
C ALA A 2 40.51 24.38 52.78
N ASN A 3 40.02 23.45 51.95
CA ASN A 3 38.61 23.12 51.88
C ASN A 3 38.14 22.57 53.22
N LYS A 4 36.92 22.95 53.63
CA LYS A 4 36.35 22.55 54.91
C LYS A 4 36.07 21.04 54.88
N PRO A 5 36.18 20.32 56.02
CA PRO A 5 36.00 18.86 56.06
C PRO A 5 34.61 18.40 55.57
N GLU A 6 33.61 19.29 55.60
CA GLU A 6 32.26 19.02 55.10
C GLU A 6 32.18 18.98 53.56
N GLU A 7 33.07 19.68 52.86
CA GLU A 7 33.11 19.68 51.39
C GLU A 7 33.80 18.42 50.84
N LEU A 8 34.76 17.85 51.59
CA LEU A 8 35.38 16.57 51.26
C LEU A 8 34.40 15.39 51.39
N TYR A 9 33.49 15.44 52.38
CA TYR A 9 32.48 14.39 52.55
C TYR A 9 31.41 14.42 51.45
N LEU A 10 31.12 15.61 50.90
CA LEU A 10 30.23 15.74 49.76
C LEU A 10 30.90 15.35 48.44
N GLU A 11 32.20 15.59 48.26
CA GLU A 11 32.92 15.05 47.09
C GLU A 11 33.03 13.53 47.12
N GLU A 12 33.17 12.91 48.30
CA GLU A 12 33.26 11.44 48.43
C GLU A 12 31.91 10.74 48.18
N LEU A 13 30.79 11.39 48.51
CA LEU A 13 29.44 10.84 48.26
C LEU A 13 29.02 10.88 46.78
N TRP A 14 29.73 11.63 45.93
CA TRP A 14 29.47 11.73 44.49
C TRP A 14 30.59 11.09 43.66
N ARG A 15 31.55 10.41 44.30
CA ARG A 15 32.73 9.83 43.62
C ARG A 15 32.60 8.35 43.28
N ASP A 16 31.55 7.68 43.75
CA ASP A 16 31.28 6.29 43.45
C ASP A 16 29.93 6.21 42.73
N ASP A 17 29.97 6.09 41.39
CA ASP A 17 28.96 5.38 40.57
C ASP A 17 29.25 5.47 39.05
N ASP A 18 30.22 6.28 38.59
CA ASP A 18 30.50 6.43 37.14
C ASP A 18 31.55 5.46 36.56
N ASP A 19 32.15 4.56 37.38
CA ASP A 19 33.19 3.61 36.94
C ASP A 19 32.82 2.11 37.17
N GLU A 20 31.57 1.77 37.53
CA GLU A 20 31.09 0.39 37.42
C GLU A 20 30.53 0.11 36.02
N GLU A 21 31.49 -0.24 35.16
CA GLU A 21 31.38 -1.18 34.04
C GLU A 21 29.98 -1.78 33.83
N GLU A 22 29.44 -1.43 32.67
CA GLU A 22 28.45 -2.10 31.82
C GLU A 22 28.72 -3.61 31.65
N ARG A 23 28.73 -4.39 32.74
CA ARG A 23 28.71 -5.86 32.71
C ARG A 23 27.28 -6.32 32.53
N VAL A 24 26.84 -6.24 31.28
CA VAL A 24 25.68 -7.00 30.81
C VAL A 24 25.95 -8.50 31.10
N PRO A 25 25.03 -9.22 31.76
CA PRO A 25 25.25 -10.63 32.11
C PRO A 25 25.55 -11.47 30.86
N PRO A 26 26.55 -12.38 30.90
CA PRO A 26 27.03 -13.13 29.72
C PRO A 26 25.99 -14.05 29.07
N ALA A 27 24.81 -14.22 29.68
CA ALA A 27 23.71 -15.00 29.13
C ALA A 27 22.95 -14.28 27.99
N LEU A 28 22.97 -12.95 27.94
CA LEU A 28 22.22 -12.20 26.90
C LEU A 28 23.03 -11.97 25.61
N HIS A 29 24.35 -12.17 25.65
CA HIS A 29 25.19 -11.99 24.47
C HIS A 29 25.14 -13.20 23.51
N GLN A 30 24.80 -14.39 24.01
CA GLN A 30 24.71 -15.59 23.18
C GLN A 30 23.43 -15.61 22.34
N ASP A 31 22.30 -15.17 22.89
CA ASP A 31 21.03 -15.08 22.18
C ASP A 31 21.01 -13.94 21.16
N LEU A 32 21.68 -12.81 21.42
CA LEU A 32 21.77 -11.71 20.46
C LEU A 32 22.69 -12.04 19.27
N VAL A 33 23.74 -12.84 19.49
CA VAL A 33 24.64 -13.29 18.42
C VAL A 33 24.00 -14.42 17.59
N GLN A 34 23.20 -15.30 18.20
CA GLN A 34 22.43 -16.29 17.44
C GLN A 34 21.30 -15.66 16.62
N HIS A 35 20.59 -14.65 17.15
CA HIS A 35 19.55 -13.95 16.38
C HIS A 35 20.08 -13.09 15.23
N GLN A 36 21.33 -12.64 15.27
CA GLN A 36 21.97 -11.93 14.16
C GLN A 36 22.52 -12.86 13.07
N GLN A 37 22.84 -14.12 13.38
CA GLN A 37 23.22 -15.11 12.37
C GLN A 37 22.01 -15.65 11.59
N ASP A 38 20.84 -15.76 12.23
CA ASP A 38 19.62 -16.27 11.59
C ASP A 38 18.84 -15.21 10.78
N ASN A 39 19.16 -13.93 10.92
CA ASN A 39 18.54 -12.81 10.19
C ASN A 39 19.51 -12.05 9.28
N ALA A 40 20.66 -12.64 8.92
CA ALA A 40 21.54 -12.07 7.92
C ALA A 40 20.83 -12.09 6.55
N LEU A 41 20.34 -10.92 6.13
CA LEU A 41 19.84 -10.73 4.76
C LEU A 41 20.92 -11.21 3.76
N PRO A 42 20.55 -11.96 2.71
CA PRO A 42 21.51 -12.50 1.76
C PRO A 42 22.38 -11.37 1.19
N SER A 43 23.69 -11.56 1.18
CA SER A 43 24.57 -10.54 0.61
C SER A 43 24.25 -10.38 -0.89
N TYR A 44 24.38 -9.17 -1.43
CA TYR A 44 24.12 -8.86 -2.84
C TYR A 44 24.89 -9.78 -3.81
N HIS A 45 25.99 -10.40 -3.35
CA HIS A 45 26.79 -11.33 -4.12
C HIS A 45 26.17 -12.74 -4.25
N GLU A 46 25.35 -13.17 -3.27
CA GLU A 46 24.60 -14.44 -3.31
C GLU A 46 23.33 -14.32 -4.16
N LEU A 47 22.68 -13.15 -4.13
CA LEU A 47 21.49 -12.84 -4.94
C LEU A 47 21.78 -12.78 -6.45
N MET A 48 23.03 -12.56 -6.83
CA MET A 48 23.50 -12.54 -8.22
C MET A 48 24.15 -13.87 -8.66
N GLY A 49 24.35 -14.82 -7.74
CA GLY A 49 25.13 -16.04 -7.97
C GLY A 49 24.32 -17.32 -8.20
N SER A 50 23.05 -17.38 -7.78
CA SER A 50 22.21 -18.56 -7.97
C SER A 50 21.44 -18.49 -9.30
N GLY A 51 22.12 -18.84 -10.39
CA GLY A 51 21.48 -19.13 -11.67
C GLY A 51 20.64 -20.42 -11.58
N ALA A 52 19.35 -20.30 -11.28
CA ALA A 52 18.31 -21.26 -11.66
C ALA A 52 16.93 -20.71 -11.27
N MET A 53 16.09 -20.44 -12.27
CA MET A 53 14.66 -20.76 -12.31
C MET A 53 14.05 -20.09 -13.56
N ALA A 54 14.03 -20.85 -14.65
CA ALA A 54 13.16 -20.58 -15.77
C ALA A 54 11.72 -20.82 -15.32
N VAL A 55 10.95 -19.75 -15.15
CA VAL A 55 9.49 -19.84 -14.96
C VAL A 55 8.84 -19.61 -16.33
N SER A 56 8.45 -20.70 -16.97
CA SER A 56 7.55 -20.72 -18.11
C SER A 56 6.13 -20.38 -17.63
N LEU A 57 5.63 -19.20 -17.99
CA LEU A 57 4.21 -18.89 -17.84
C LEU A 57 3.44 -19.32 -19.10
N HIS A 58 2.71 -20.43 -18.96
CA HIS A 58 1.65 -20.83 -19.87
C HIS A 58 0.55 -19.77 -19.91
N HIS A 59 0.27 -19.25 -21.11
CA HIS A 59 -0.95 -18.47 -21.37
C HIS A 59 -2.05 -19.41 -21.85
N THR A 60 -3.07 -19.58 -21.02
CA THR A 60 -4.29 -20.32 -21.34
C THR A 60 -5.22 -19.47 -22.20
N LYS A 61 -5.65 -20.12 -23.28
CA LYS A 61 -6.66 -19.74 -24.27
C LYS A 61 -8.04 -19.61 -23.62
N ALA A 62 -8.76 -18.51 -23.87
CA ALA A 62 -10.21 -18.46 -23.75
C ALA A 62 -10.79 -17.71 -24.97
N VAL A 63 -11.75 -18.38 -25.61
CA VAL A 63 -12.43 -18.04 -26.86
C VAL A 63 -13.85 -17.61 -26.52
N THR A 64 -14.31 -16.47 -27.04
CA THR A 64 -15.70 -16.11 -27.42
C THR A 64 -15.64 -14.72 -28.09
N ALA A 65 -15.76 -14.56 -29.42
CA ALA A 65 -16.91 -14.70 -30.33
C ALA A 65 -17.83 -13.44 -30.42
N ALA A 66 -18.10 -13.03 -31.67
CA ALA A 66 -19.04 -12.02 -32.21
C ALA A 66 -18.59 -10.54 -32.19
N ALA A 67 -18.80 -9.69 -33.21
CA ALA A 67 -19.14 -9.77 -34.63
C ALA A 67 -19.18 -8.31 -35.16
N ALA A 68 -18.64 -8.02 -36.36
CA ALA A 68 -19.15 -7.08 -37.38
C ALA A 68 -18.03 -6.54 -38.31
N GLN A 69 -18.11 -6.94 -39.59
CA GLN A 69 -17.44 -6.34 -40.77
C GLN A 69 -18.20 -5.05 -41.21
N PRO A 70 -17.95 -4.34 -42.36
CA PRO A 70 -17.03 -4.52 -43.52
C PRO A 70 -16.41 -3.14 -43.98
N PRO A 71 -16.04 -2.84 -45.27
CA PRO A 71 -15.73 -3.64 -46.45
C PRO A 71 -14.37 -3.34 -47.14
N THR A 72 -13.93 -4.29 -47.97
CA THR A 72 -12.85 -4.18 -48.97
C THR A 72 -13.41 -4.01 -50.39
N ARG A 73 -12.79 -3.16 -51.22
CA ARG A 73 -12.93 -3.18 -52.70
C ARG A 73 -11.71 -2.47 -53.36
N PRO A 74 -11.50 -2.59 -54.69
CA PRO A 74 -10.27 -3.18 -55.26
C PRO A 74 -9.62 -2.25 -56.32
N THR A 75 -8.59 -2.70 -57.05
CA THR A 75 -8.56 -2.60 -58.53
C THR A 75 -7.42 -3.42 -59.14
N ASN A 76 -7.79 -4.13 -60.22
CA ASN A 76 -6.94 -4.69 -61.27
C ASN A 76 -6.53 -3.59 -62.26
N ARG A 77 -5.32 -3.66 -62.85
CA ARG A 77 -5.09 -3.59 -64.31
C ARG A 77 -3.64 -3.91 -64.71
N ARG A 78 -3.51 -4.93 -65.56
CA ARG A 78 -2.40 -5.29 -66.50
C ARG A 78 -2.45 -4.35 -67.75
N PRO A 79 -1.71 -4.57 -68.87
CA PRO A 79 -0.36 -5.11 -69.13
C PRO A 79 0.45 -4.28 -70.19
N SER A 80 1.72 -4.64 -70.49
CA SER A 80 2.30 -4.94 -71.83
C SER A 80 3.81 -4.59 -71.96
N SER A 81 4.62 -5.57 -72.40
CA SER A 81 5.49 -5.59 -73.61
C SER A 81 6.69 -4.62 -73.58
N SER A 82 7.94 -5.03 -73.76
CA SER A 82 8.46 -5.76 -74.92
C SER A 82 9.94 -6.14 -74.76
N ASN A 83 10.35 -7.18 -75.51
CA ASN A 83 11.66 -7.54 -76.06
C ASN A 83 12.80 -6.50 -75.91
N GLY A 84 14.08 -6.84 -75.76
CA GLY A 84 14.83 -8.05 -76.09
C GLY A 84 16.23 -7.63 -76.57
N ILE A 85 17.15 -8.60 -76.67
CA ILE A 85 18.36 -8.56 -77.51
C ILE A 85 19.52 -7.68 -77.00
N SER A 86 20.54 -8.33 -76.45
CA SER A 86 21.93 -8.03 -76.84
C SER A 86 22.71 -9.34 -76.91
N GLY A 87 22.79 -9.85 -78.15
CA GLY A 87 23.73 -10.88 -78.56
C GLY A 87 25.07 -10.26 -78.92
N GLY A 88 26.10 -11.11 -78.97
CA GLY A 88 27.49 -10.72 -79.17
C GLY A 88 27.90 -10.45 -80.62
N GLY A 89 29.22 -10.43 -80.82
CA GLY A 89 29.94 -10.20 -82.08
C GLY A 89 30.59 -8.82 -82.06
N GLY A 90 31.91 -8.64 -82.18
CA GLY A 90 32.86 -9.39 -82.98
C GLY A 90 33.29 -8.53 -84.16
N GLY A 91 34.60 -8.37 -84.35
CA GLY A 91 35.21 -7.60 -85.44
C GLY A 91 35.81 -6.29 -84.92
N GLY A 92 37.07 -5.95 -85.15
CA GLY A 92 38.03 -6.43 -86.13
C GLY A 92 38.97 -5.24 -86.31
N GLY A 93 40.26 -5.47 -86.08
CA GLY A 93 41.26 -4.45 -86.32
C GLY A 93 41.30 -4.10 -87.80
N ASP A 94 41.44 -2.82 -88.09
CA ASP A 94 42.19 -2.41 -89.27
C ASP A 94 42.84 -1.05 -89.00
N GLU A 95 44.11 -1.00 -89.37
CA GLU A 95 45.07 0.06 -89.12
C GLU A 95 44.84 1.26 -90.05
N SER A 96 45.07 2.48 -89.54
CA SER A 96 45.33 3.69 -90.33
C SER A 96 45.98 4.79 -89.46
N PRO A 97 46.72 5.73 -90.07
CA PRO A 97 48.08 6.12 -89.66
C PRO A 97 48.17 7.20 -88.56
N PRO A 98 49.39 7.48 -88.02
CA PRO A 98 49.57 8.45 -86.94
C PRO A 98 49.29 9.87 -87.42
N ILE A 99 48.27 10.50 -86.84
CA ILE A 99 48.05 11.94 -86.94
C ILE A 99 48.97 12.64 -85.92
N ALA A 100 49.67 13.65 -86.41
CA ALA A 100 50.61 14.53 -85.71
C ALA A 100 50.05 15.12 -84.39
N PRO A 101 50.90 15.55 -83.45
CA PRO A 101 50.47 16.01 -82.14
C PRO A 101 49.71 17.33 -82.25
N VAL A 102 48.38 17.25 -82.26
CA VAL A 102 47.54 18.40 -81.97
C VAL A 102 47.76 18.75 -80.51
N ALA A 103 48.12 20.01 -80.26
CA ALA A 103 48.33 20.60 -78.96
C ALA A 103 47.25 20.12 -77.96
N ALA A 104 47.65 19.89 -76.72
CA ALA A 104 46.77 19.51 -75.62
C ALA A 104 45.68 20.58 -75.39
N TRP A 105 44.58 20.48 -76.13
CA TRP A 105 43.32 21.09 -75.75
C TRP A 105 42.82 20.25 -74.58
N GLU A 106 42.96 20.78 -73.38
CA GLU A 106 42.37 20.23 -72.16
C GLU A 106 40.92 19.80 -72.47
N GLU A 107 40.63 18.51 -72.27
CA GLU A 107 39.31 17.95 -72.51
C GLU A 107 38.25 18.82 -71.79
N PRO A 108 37.13 19.16 -72.44
CA PRO A 108 36.07 19.90 -71.76
C PRO A 108 35.65 19.11 -70.51
N PRO A 109 35.52 19.76 -69.34
CA PRO A 109 35.21 19.09 -68.10
C PRO A 109 33.93 18.26 -68.29
N ARG A 110 34.06 16.95 -68.10
CA ARG A 110 32.92 16.03 -68.11
C ARG A 110 31.96 16.48 -67.01
N LEU A 111 30.85 17.09 -67.40
CA LEU A 111 29.73 17.41 -66.51
C LEU A 111 29.26 16.09 -65.87
N SER A 112 29.72 15.83 -64.65
CA SER A 112 29.17 14.77 -63.80
C SER A 112 27.77 15.23 -63.39
N LEU A 113 26.82 14.87 -64.25
CA LEU A 113 25.40 15.16 -64.11
C LEU A 113 24.86 14.48 -62.85
N GLY A 114 24.39 15.30 -61.93
CA GLY A 114 23.56 14.93 -60.80
C GLY A 114 24.26 15.04 -59.43
N PRO A 115 23.78 15.88 -58.50
CA PRO A 115 24.02 15.63 -57.09
C PRO A 115 23.40 14.26 -56.79
N THR A 116 24.24 13.31 -56.42
CA THR A 116 23.76 12.07 -55.84
C THR A 116 22.93 12.45 -54.61
N LEU A 117 21.63 12.16 -54.62
CA LEU A 117 20.77 12.23 -53.43
C LEU A 117 21.51 11.56 -52.27
N GLY A 118 21.95 12.34 -51.28
CA GLY A 118 22.82 11.89 -50.19
C GLY A 118 24.26 12.42 -50.22
N ALA A 119 24.61 13.34 -51.13
CA ALA A 119 25.90 14.03 -51.10
C ALA A 119 26.04 14.83 -49.80
N ASP A 120 27.13 14.59 -49.07
CA ASP A 120 27.47 15.29 -47.84
C ASP A 120 27.44 16.82 -48.07
N PRO A 121 26.75 17.62 -47.23
CA PRO A 121 26.69 19.07 -47.37
C PRO A 121 28.08 19.73 -47.48
N GLU A 122 29.12 19.12 -46.89
CA GLU A 122 30.49 19.60 -47.07
C GLU A 122 31.02 19.40 -48.49
N GLN A 123 30.71 18.28 -49.13
CA GLN A 123 31.12 18.01 -50.51
C GLN A 123 30.44 18.97 -51.47
N LEU A 124 29.15 19.28 -51.24
CA LEU A 124 28.41 20.25 -52.04
C LEU A 124 29.01 21.66 -51.90
N LYS A 125 29.40 22.07 -50.68
CA LYS A 125 30.11 23.34 -50.45
C LYS A 125 31.46 23.40 -51.17
N ARG A 126 32.27 22.33 -51.10
CA ARG A 126 33.56 22.26 -51.81
C ARG A 126 33.38 22.33 -53.32
N ARG A 127 32.38 21.62 -53.86
CA ARG A 127 32.04 21.66 -55.29
C ARG A 127 31.57 23.05 -55.72
N LEU A 128 30.69 23.68 -54.96
CA LEU A 128 30.23 25.06 -55.21
C LEU A 128 31.43 26.04 -55.25
N GLN A 129 32.34 25.96 -54.28
CA GLN A 129 33.55 26.80 -54.27
C GLN A 129 34.44 26.55 -55.50
N SER A 130 34.55 25.30 -55.94
CA SER A 130 35.30 24.94 -57.15
C SER A 130 34.65 25.54 -58.41
N VAL A 131 33.33 25.45 -58.54
CA VAL A 131 32.59 26.00 -59.68
C VAL A 131 32.65 27.52 -59.69
N ILE A 132 32.53 28.20 -58.53
CA ILE A 132 32.73 29.65 -58.42
C ILE A 132 34.12 30.06 -58.92
N LYS A 133 35.17 29.31 -58.55
CA LYS A 133 36.53 29.56 -59.05
C LYS A 133 36.62 29.37 -60.57
N ALA A 134 35.96 28.35 -61.11
CA ALA A 134 35.93 28.09 -62.55
C ALA A 134 35.19 29.19 -63.32
N VAL A 135 34.03 29.67 -62.83
CA VAL A 135 33.29 30.80 -63.41
C VAL A 135 34.18 32.05 -63.46
N ASN A 136 34.83 32.39 -62.34
CA ASN A 136 35.73 33.55 -62.28
C ASN A 136 36.93 33.43 -63.23
N ALA A 137 37.48 32.22 -63.39
CA ALA A 137 38.58 31.98 -64.33
C ALA A 137 38.12 32.11 -65.79
N ASN A 138 36.96 31.52 -66.12
CA ASN A 138 36.37 31.61 -67.46
C ASN A 138 35.95 33.03 -67.82
N GLN A 139 35.47 33.82 -66.85
CA GLN A 139 35.12 35.21 -67.06
C GLN A 139 36.34 36.05 -67.44
N LYS A 140 37.45 35.91 -66.70
CA LYS A 140 38.72 36.58 -67.03
C LYS A 140 39.22 36.20 -68.42
N ARG A 141 39.19 34.90 -68.74
CA ARG A 141 39.59 34.40 -70.07
C ARG A 141 38.70 34.98 -71.17
N TYR A 142 37.40 35.05 -70.96
CA TYR A 142 36.46 35.66 -71.90
C TYR A 142 36.78 37.14 -72.14
N GLU A 143 37.02 37.91 -71.08
CA GLU A 143 37.38 39.33 -71.16
C GLU A 143 38.71 39.54 -71.92
N GLU A 144 39.73 38.70 -71.67
CA GLU A 144 41.01 38.74 -72.38
C GLU A 144 40.85 38.45 -73.88
N VAL A 145 40.14 37.37 -74.23
CA VAL A 145 39.92 36.98 -75.62
C VAL A 145 39.04 38.01 -76.36
N LEU A 146 38.06 38.61 -75.66
CA LEU A 146 37.23 39.69 -76.20
C LEU A 146 38.08 40.90 -76.59
N LEU A 147 39.02 41.30 -75.72
CA LEU A 147 39.95 42.39 -76.02
C LEU A 147 40.86 42.06 -77.20
N GLU A 148 41.37 40.82 -77.30
CA GLU A 148 42.20 40.38 -78.43
C GLU A 148 41.42 40.33 -79.76
N ALA A 149 40.19 39.84 -79.75
CA ALA A 149 39.31 39.81 -80.92
C ALA A 149 38.96 41.22 -81.41
N ASN A 150 38.72 42.17 -80.49
CA ASN A 150 38.50 43.58 -80.81
C ASN A 150 39.75 44.21 -81.43
N LYS A 151 40.94 44.00 -80.84
CA LYS A 151 42.22 44.47 -81.42
C LYS A 151 42.46 43.93 -82.83
N ALA A 152 42.18 42.64 -83.06
CA ALA A 152 42.32 42.03 -84.37
C ALA A 152 41.35 42.66 -85.39
N THR A 153 40.11 42.94 -84.97
CA THR A 153 39.09 43.61 -85.80
C THR A 153 39.48 45.03 -86.15
N ASP A 154 39.99 45.80 -85.20
CA ASP A 154 40.47 47.16 -85.43
C ASP A 154 41.69 47.19 -86.37
N LEU A 155 42.60 46.23 -86.24
CA LEU A 155 43.76 46.12 -87.14
C LEU A 155 43.34 45.77 -88.58
N VAL A 156 42.41 44.83 -88.76
CA VAL A 156 41.83 44.52 -90.09
C VAL A 156 41.23 45.79 -90.70
N ARG A 157 40.41 46.51 -89.93
CA ARG A 157 39.78 47.75 -90.39
C ARG A 157 40.80 48.85 -90.75
N SER A 158 41.87 48.97 -89.99
CA SER A 158 42.98 49.89 -90.28
C SER A 158 43.69 49.52 -91.59
N MET A 159 43.96 48.23 -91.81
CA MET A 159 44.60 47.74 -93.03
C MET A 159 43.69 47.89 -94.26
N GLU A 160 42.38 47.69 -94.12
CA GLU A 160 41.41 47.97 -95.18
C GLU A 160 41.41 49.44 -95.57
N ALA A 161 41.44 50.35 -94.59
CA ALA A 161 41.55 51.79 -94.86
C ALA A 161 42.86 52.18 -95.56
N GLU A 162 43.99 51.58 -95.17
CA GLU A 162 45.28 51.75 -95.86
C GLU A 162 45.21 51.27 -97.32
N ILE A 163 44.62 50.10 -97.56
CA ILE A 163 44.45 49.56 -98.91
C ILE A 163 43.54 50.47 -99.75
N SER A 164 42.43 50.96 -99.19
CA SER A 164 41.56 51.92 -99.88
C SER A 164 42.29 53.21 -100.23
N SER A 165 43.15 53.73 -99.32
CA SER A 165 43.98 54.91 -99.58
C SER A 165 45.02 54.67 -100.68
N LEU A 166 45.64 53.48 -100.71
CA LEU A 166 46.59 53.11 -101.77
C LEU A 166 45.89 52.88 -103.12
N GLN A 167 44.67 52.35 -103.11
CA GLN A 167 43.84 52.20 -104.31
C GLN A 167 43.49 53.57 -104.90
N SER A 168 43.07 54.53 -104.08
CA SER A 168 42.83 55.90 -104.55
C SER A 168 44.10 56.55 -105.10
N GLU A 169 45.26 56.36 -104.45
CA GLU A 169 46.54 56.87 -104.97
C GLU A 169 46.91 56.23 -106.32
N ALA A 170 46.72 54.93 -106.48
CA ALA A 170 46.96 54.23 -107.74
C ALA A 170 46.06 54.77 -108.87
N GLU A 171 44.78 55.00 -108.58
CA GLU A 171 43.83 55.61 -109.52
C GLU A 171 44.24 57.04 -109.90
N GLU A 172 44.64 57.87 -108.93
CA GLU A 172 45.11 59.23 -109.18
C GLU A 172 46.37 59.25 -110.05
N LEU A 173 47.34 58.37 -109.77
CA LEU A 173 48.57 58.24 -110.54
C LEU A 173 48.28 57.78 -111.97
N SER A 174 47.30 56.89 -112.18
CA SER A 174 46.89 56.43 -113.50
C SER A 174 46.29 57.54 -114.38
N ARG A 175 45.71 58.57 -113.74
CA ARG A 175 45.08 59.72 -114.42
C ARG A 175 46.05 60.90 -114.63
N ARG A 176 47.22 60.88 -114.00
CA ARG A 176 48.17 62.01 -113.98
C ARG A 176 48.97 62.11 -115.29
N LEU A 177 49.15 63.34 -115.77
CA LEU A 177 50.01 63.70 -116.91
C LEU A 177 51.06 64.73 -116.44
N PRO A 178 52.37 64.48 -116.61
CA PRO A 178 53.01 63.31 -117.23
C PRO A 178 52.93 62.03 -116.35
N PRO A 179 53.00 60.84 -116.95
CA PRO A 179 52.93 59.57 -116.23
C PRO A 179 54.14 59.36 -115.31
N ALA A 180 53.91 58.83 -114.12
CA ALA A 180 54.94 58.50 -113.12
C ALA A 180 55.02 56.97 -112.90
N PRO A 181 55.58 56.22 -113.85
CA PRO A 181 55.50 54.76 -113.88
C PRO A 181 56.22 54.07 -112.72
N GLU A 182 57.30 54.66 -112.20
CA GLU A 182 58.04 54.09 -111.06
C GLU A 182 57.21 54.13 -109.77
N ARG A 183 56.55 55.26 -109.49
CA ARG A 183 55.68 55.40 -108.33
C ARG A 183 54.46 54.49 -108.45
N GLN A 184 53.88 54.37 -109.64
CA GLN A 184 52.77 53.46 -109.89
C GLN A 184 53.16 52.00 -109.58
N ARG A 185 54.31 51.54 -110.07
CA ARG A 185 54.83 50.19 -109.72
C ARG A 185 55.03 50.02 -108.23
N GLN A 186 55.56 51.03 -107.53
CA GLN A 186 55.71 50.99 -106.08
C GLN A 186 54.36 50.83 -105.37
N VAL A 187 53.36 51.63 -105.73
CA VAL A 187 52.01 51.55 -105.16
C VAL A 187 51.37 50.19 -105.45
N GLU A 188 51.52 49.64 -106.65
CA GLU A 188 51.05 48.28 -107.00
C GLU A 188 51.75 47.20 -106.17
N THR A 189 53.08 47.32 -105.95
CA THR A 189 53.80 46.40 -105.06
C THR A 189 53.33 46.52 -103.60
N TRP A 190 53.06 47.73 -103.11
CA TRP A 190 52.51 47.92 -101.76
C TRP A 190 51.08 47.39 -101.65
N LEU A 191 50.24 47.57 -102.67
CA LEU A 191 48.88 47.02 -102.71
C LEU A 191 48.89 45.49 -102.67
N SER A 192 49.76 44.83 -103.44
CA SER A 192 49.89 43.37 -103.40
C SER A 192 50.41 42.87 -102.04
N GLN A 193 51.40 43.55 -101.45
CA GLN A 193 51.92 43.21 -100.12
C GLN A 193 50.86 43.43 -99.03
N ARG A 194 50.17 44.57 -99.04
CA ARG A 194 49.15 44.92 -98.05
C ARG A 194 47.90 44.05 -98.18
N SER A 195 47.46 43.72 -99.38
CA SER A 195 46.32 42.81 -99.59
C SER A 195 46.63 41.38 -99.14
N ALA A 196 47.84 40.87 -99.40
CA ALA A 196 48.27 39.58 -98.86
C ALA A 196 48.35 39.59 -97.32
N ALA A 197 48.87 40.67 -96.73
CA ALA A 197 48.91 40.84 -95.28
C ALA A 197 47.50 40.96 -94.67
N LEU A 198 46.56 41.62 -95.35
CA LEU A 198 45.17 41.72 -94.92
C LEU A 198 44.51 40.34 -94.85
N GLU A 199 44.69 39.49 -95.85
CA GLU A 199 44.11 38.14 -95.84
C GLU A 199 44.68 37.27 -94.71
N ALA A 200 45.99 37.37 -94.44
CA ALA A 200 46.59 36.74 -93.27
C ALA A 200 45.97 37.26 -91.96
N GLN A 201 45.77 38.58 -91.86
CA GLN A 201 45.18 39.22 -90.67
C GLN A 201 43.69 38.88 -90.48
N LYS A 202 42.92 38.72 -91.56
CA LYS A 202 41.55 38.19 -91.51
C LYS A 202 41.51 36.75 -91.01
N GLY A 203 42.50 35.93 -91.37
CA GLY A 203 42.70 34.59 -90.80
C GLY A 203 42.94 34.62 -89.28
N VAL A 204 43.75 35.58 -88.80
CA VAL A 204 43.94 35.79 -87.35
C VAL A 204 42.64 36.25 -86.69
N GLN A 205 41.92 37.21 -87.29
CA GLN A 205 40.65 37.70 -86.76
C GLN A 205 39.62 36.57 -86.64
N SER A 206 39.46 35.73 -87.65
CA SER A 206 38.51 34.60 -87.60
C SER A 206 38.88 33.58 -86.53
N SER A 207 40.17 33.27 -86.36
CA SER A 207 40.65 32.42 -85.27
C SER A 207 40.30 33.01 -83.89
N ARG A 208 40.52 34.32 -83.70
CA ARG A 208 40.17 35.00 -82.43
C ARG A 208 38.67 35.06 -82.17
N GLN A 209 37.85 35.19 -83.21
CA GLN A 209 36.39 35.11 -83.07
C GLN A 209 35.93 33.71 -82.65
N LEU A 210 36.54 32.65 -83.18
CA LEU A 210 36.25 31.28 -82.75
C LEU A 210 36.68 31.04 -81.30
N GLU A 211 37.84 31.56 -80.89
CA GLU A 211 38.28 31.52 -79.49
C GLU A 211 37.32 32.27 -78.57
N LEU A 212 36.78 33.41 -79.01
CA LEU A 212 35.79 34.19 -78.25
C LEU A 212 34.51 33.38 -78.02
N ILE A 213 33.98 32.76 -79.08
CA ILE A 213 32.79 31.89 -79.01
C ILE A 213 33.05 30.70 -78.06
N ALA A 214 34.23 30.10 -78.14
CA ALA A 214 34.61 28.99 -77.26
C ALA A 214 34.72 29.42 -75.78
N ALA A 215 35.32 30.59 -75.50
CA ALA A 215 35.41 31.14 -74.16
C ALA A 215 34.04 31.49 -73.58
N GLU A 216 33.15 32.07 -74.40
CA GLU A 216 31.77 32.38 -74.03
C GLU A 216 30.97 31.11 -73.70
N ALA A 217 31.12 30.06 -74.52
CA ALA A 217 30.47 28.78 -74.28
C ALA A 217 30.95 28.13 -72.97
N ALA A 218 32.26 28.19 -72.68
CA ALA A 218 32.83 27.69 -71.44
C ALA A 218 32.34 28.47 -70.20
N LEU A 219 32.22 29.79 -70.31
CA LEU A 219 31.66 30.63 -69.24
C LEU A 219 30.20 30.24 -68.96
N ARG A 220 29.34 30.19 -69.99
CA ARG A 220 27.93 29.80 -69.83
C ARG A 220 27.76 28.39 -69.28
N ALA A 221 28.63 27.46 -69.64
CA ALA A 221 28.59 26.10 -69.10
C ALA A 221 28.87 26.09 -67.59
N ALA A 222 29.86 26.86 -67.14
CA ALA A 222 30.19 26.98 -65.72
C ALA A 222 29.10 27.73 -64.92
N GLU A 223 28.49 28.77 -65.50
CA GLU A 223 27.36 29.49 -64.89
C GLU A 223 26.15 28.56 -64.68
N ARG A 224 25.80 27.74 -65.67
CA ARG A 224 24.72 26.75 -65.52
C ARG A 224 25.01 25.71 -64.46
N GLU A 225 26.26 25.27 -64.31
CA GLU A 225 26.63 24.35 -63.23
C GLU A 225 26.50 25.05 -61.86
N LEU A 226 26.83 26.34 -61.78
CA LEU A 226 26.67 27.14 -60.57
C LEU A 226 25.19 27.27 -60.17
N ASP A 227 24.32 27.60 -61.12
CA ASP A 227 22.87 27.69 -60.90
C ASP A 227 22.31 26.36 -60.40
N PHE A 228 22.68 25.25 -61.05
CA PHE A 228 22.25 23.91 -60.66
C PHE A 228 22.73 23.51 -59.25
N LEU A 229 23.96 23.89 -58.86
CA LEU A 229 24.46 23.65 -57.50
C LEU A 229 23.80 24.56 -56.46
N ALA A 230 23.35 25.76 -56.85
CA ALA A 230 22.61 26.65 -55.97
C ALA A 230 21.23 26.07 -55.65
N GLU A 231 20.50 25.60 -56.66
CA GLU A 231 19.22 24.89 -56.48
C GLU A 231 19.39 23.64 -55.59
N ALA A 232 20.40 22.81 -55.87
CA ALA A 232 20.68 21.63 -55.06
C ALA A 232 21.03 21.97 -53.59
N LYS A 233 21.68 23.11 -53.35
CA LYS A 233 21.96 23.58 -51.99
C LYS A 233 20.68 23.96 -51.25
N GLU A 234 19.77 24.69 -51.90
CA GLU A 234 18.49 25.08 -51.32
C GLU A 234 17.63 23.85 -50.98
N GLU A 235 17.63 22.83 -51.84
CA GLU A 235 16.94 21.55 -51.57
C GLU A 235 17.51 20.82 -50.34
N VAL A 236 18.84 20.77 -50.21
CA VAL A 236 19.50 20.14 -49.05
C VAL A 236 19.21 20.92 -47.77
N GLU A 237 19.25 22.26 -47.80
CA GLU A 237 18.91 23.10 -46.65
C GLU A 237 17.44 22.95 -46.25
N ALA A 238 16.52 22.87 -47.23
CA ALA A 238 15.10 22.62 -46.99
C ALA A 238 14.87 21.22 -46.38
N ALA A 239 15.57 20.19 -46.88
CA ALA A 239 15.50 18.83 -46.33
C ALA A 239 16.01 18.80 -44.88
N GLN A 240 17.16 19.41 -44.59
CA GLN A 240 17.71 19.52 -43.23
C GLN A 240 16.77 20.30 -42.29
N ALA A 241 16.15 21.37 -42.76
CA ALA A 241 15.15 22.10 -41.99
C ALA A 241 13.93 21.23 -41.66
N SER A 242 13.47 20.41 -42.61
CA SER A 242 12.37 19.47 -42.38
C SER A 242 12.73 18.34 -41.40
N GLU A 243 13.94 17.79 -41.48
CA GLU A 243 14.44 16.77 -40.57
C GLU A 243 14.61 17.32 -39.15
N THR A 244 15.18 18.53 -39.01
CA THR A 244 15.31 19.17 -37.69
C THR A 244 13.95 19.54 -37.10
N ALA A 245 12.99 19.98 -37.91
CA ALA A 245 11.62 20.21 -37.47
C ALA A 245 10.95 18.92 -36.98
N THR A 246 11.06 17.81 -37.72
CA THR A 246 10.52 16.51 -37.29
C THR A 246 11.23 15.95 -36.05
N ALA A 247 12.56 16.07 -35.96
CA ALA A 247 13.33 15.69 -34.77
C ALA A 247 12.94 16.52 -33.53
N SER A 248 12.72 17.83 -33.70
CA SER A 248 12.28 18.69 -32.59
C SER A 248 10.85 18.39 -32.14
N ALA A 249 9.95 18.08 -33.07
CA ALA A 249 8.58 17.67 -32.77
C ALA A 249 8.53 16.34 -32.01
N THR A 250 9.29 15.33 -32.47
CA THR A 250 9.40 14.04 -31.77
C THR A 250 10.03 14.19 -30.38
N ALA A 251 11.06 15.03 -30.23
CA ALA A 251 11.64 15.34 -28.92
C ALA A 251 10.64 16.04 -27.99
N ALA A 252 9.81 16.95 -28.50
CA ALA A 252 8.76 17.60 -27.73
C ALA A 252 7.67 16.60 -27.26
N GLU A 253 7.27 15.67 -28.13
CA GLU A 253 6.33 14.60 -27.76
C GLU A 253 6.88 13.68 -26.67
N LEU A 254 8.16 13.32 -26.74
CA LEU A 254 8.82 12.50 -25.72
C LEU A 254 8.86 13.23 -24.36
N ARG A 255 9.27 14.50 -24.34
CA ARG A 255 9.24 15.32 -23.11
C ARG A 255 7.83 15.41 -22.52
N ALA A 256 6.81 15.61 -23.34
CA ALA A 256 5.43 15.65 -22.86
C ALA A 256 4.96 14.30 -22.28
N ARG A 257 5.45 13.16 -22.81
CA ARG A 257 5.17 11.83 -22.22
C ARG A 257 5.88 11.65 -20.89
N GLU A 258 7.15 12.07 -20.78
CA GLU A 258 7.93 12.02 -19.54
C GLU A 258 7.28 12.88 -18.45
N GLU A 259 6.86 14.11 -18.77
CA GLU A 259 6.17 15.00 -17.83
C GLU A 259 4.87 14.38 -17.31
N ARG A 260 4.07 13.76 -18.18
CA ARG A 260 2.86 13.03 -17.76
C ARG A 260 3.18 11.84 -16.86
N ALA A 261 4.26 11.11 -17.15
CA ALA A 261 4.70 9.98 -16.32
C ALA A 261 5.17 10.45 -14.94
N VAL A 262 5.98 11.52 -14.88
CA VAL A 262 6.45 12.13 -13.62
C VAL A 262 5.27 12.68 -12.81
N ALA A 263 4.32 13.38 -13.45
CA ALA A 263 3.10 13.85 -12.78
C ALA A 263 2.27 12.68 -12.23
N GLY A 264 2.15 11.59 -13.00
CA GLY A 264 1.49 10.35 -12.56
C GLY A 264 2.17 9.73 -11.33
N TYR A 265 3.51 9.65 -11.33
CA TYR A 265 4.29 9.13 -10.21
C TYR A 265 4.12 10.00 -8.95
N LYS A 266 4.25 11.32 -9.07
CA LYS A 266 4.05 12.27 -7.95
C LYS A 266 2.65 12.14 -7.34
N ARG A 267 1.60 11.96 -8.16
CA ARG A 267 0.24 11.72 -7.68
C ARG A 267 0.12 10.41 -6.89
N ARG A 268 0.77 9.33 -7.33
CA ARG A 268 0.77 8.05 -6.60
C ARG A 268 1.50 8.19 -5.26
N GLN A 269 2.66 8.83 -5.25
CA GLN A 269 3.42 9.09 -4.02
C GLN A 269 2.62 9.93 -3.02
N ALA A 270 1.94 10.98 -3.49
CA ALA A 270 1.05 11.78 -2.64
C ALA A 270 -0.13 10.97 -2.10
N ALA A 271 -0.72 10.09 -2.91
CA ALA A 271 -1.82 9.21 -2.47
C ALA A 271 -1.36 8.16 -1.45
N GLU A 272 -0.16 7.60 -1.60
CA GLU A 272 0.43 6.69 -0.61
C GLU A 272 0.76 7.41 0.70
N ALA A 273 1.36 8.60 0.63
CA ALA A 273 1.61 9.42 1.81
C ALA A 273 0.31 9.77 2.55
N ALA A 274 -0.76 10.12 1.83
CA ALA A 274 -2.07 10.38 2.42
C ALA A 274 -2.68 9.13 3.07
N ARG A 275 -2.51 7.93 2.47
CA ARG A 275 -2.95 6.67 3.06
C ARG A 275 -2.20 6.34 4.36
N LEU A 276 -0.89 6.53 4.38
CA LEU A 276 -0.09 6.32 5.59
C LEU A 276 -0.49 7.29 6.70
N ALA A 277 -0.73 8.57 6.37
CA ALA A 277 -1.20 9.56 7.34
C ALA A 277 -2.58 9.20 7.92
N ALA A 278 -3.52 8.75 7.09
CA ALA A 278 -4.83 8.29 7.56
C ALA A 278 -4.72 7.06 8.48
N ALA A 279 -3.87 6.09 8.12
CA ALA A 279 -3.63 4.91 8.96
C ALA A 279 -2.99 5.27 10.31
N GLN A 280 -2.10 6.27 10.35
CA GLN A 280 -1.52 6.78 11.60
C GLN A 280 -2.60 7.43 12.48
N GLN A 281 -3.49 8.25 11.91
CA GLN A 281 -4.59 8.86 12.65
C GLN A 281 -5.53 7.82 13.25
N GLU A 282 -5.92 6.80 12.47
CA GLU A 282 -6.74 5.70 12.97
C GLU A 282 -6.05 4.93 14.12
N ALA A 283 -4.73 4.71 14.02
CA ALA A 283 -3.95 4.07 15.07
C ALA A 283 -3.88 4.91 16.35
N GLU A 284 -3.70 6.23 16.23
CA GLU A 284 -3.72 7.17 17.36
C GLU A 284 -5.10 7.22 18.04
N GLU A 285 -6.19 7.27 17.28
CA GLU A 285 -7.54 7.23 17.82
C GLU A 285 -7.82 5.90 18.54
N ALA A 286 -7.39 4.78 17.97
CA ALA A 286 -7.51 3.48 18.61
C ALA A 286 -6.70 3.40 19.91
N ALA A 287 -5.50 3.99 19.94
CA ALA A 287 -4.68 4.08 21.15
C ALA A 287 -5.35 4.93 22.24
N ARG A 288 -5.94 6.07 21.88
CA ARG A 288 -6.70 6.92 22.82
C ARG A 288 -7.89 6.18 23.42
N ARG A 289 -8.68 5.48 22.61
CA ARG A 289 -9.81 4.66 23.09
C ARG A 289 -9.36 3.56 24.05
N ARG A 290 -8.20 2.94 23.81
CA ARG A 290 -7.63 1.94 24.73
C ARG A 290 -7.21 2.56 26.07
N MET A 291 -6.61 3.75 26.05
CA MET A 291 -6.24 4.48 27.27
C MET A 291 -7.48 4.87 28.08
N GLU A 292 -8.49 5.45 27.44
CA GLU A 292 -9.77 5.80 28.09
C GLU A 292 -10.44 4.57 28.72
N ALA A 293 -10.53 3.45 27.98
CA ALA A 293 -11.07 2.21 28.51
C ALA A 293 -10.27 1.65 29.70
N ALA A 294 -8.93 1.77 29.67
CA ALA A 294 -8.07 1.36 30.76
C ALA A 294 -8.24 2.24 32.00
N GLU A 295 -8.40 3.56 31.82
CA GLU A 295 -8.69 4.50 32.90
C GLU A 295 -10.05 4.23 33.56
N GLU A 296 -11.10 4.01 32.76
CA GLU A 296 -12.41 3.63 33.28
C GLU A 296 -12.37 2.31 34.06
N ALA A 297 -11.65 1.31 33.54
CA ALA A 297 -11.47 0.03 34.22
C ALA A 297 -10.74 0.22 35.56
N ARG A 298 -9.68 1.04 35.58
CA ARG A 298 -8.94 1.39 36.80
C ARG A 298 -9.84 2.09 37.82
N GLN A 299 -10.66 3.06 37.40
CA GLN A 299 -11.62 3.74 38.27
C GLN A 299 -12.65 2.76 38.85
N LYS A 300 -13.17 1.83 38.05
CA LYS A 300 -14.09 0.79 38.52
C LYS A 300 -13.44 -0.13 39.57
N VAL A 301 -12.18 -0.51 39.37
CA VAL A 301 -11.42 -1.32 40.36
C VAL A 301 -11.20 -0.54 41.65
N LEU A 302 -10.80 0.73 41.58
CA LEU A 302 -10.62 1.58 42.76
C LEU A 302 -11.94 1.77 43.54
N ALA A 303 -13.05 1.97 42.84
CA ALA A 303 -14.38 2.07 43.46
C ALA A 303 -14.80 0.76 44.14
N ARG A 304 -14.54 -0.40 43.50
CA ARG A 304 -14.76 -1.71 44.12
C ARG A 304 -13.92 -1.89 45.39
N MET A 305 -12.62 -1.62 45.32
CA MET A 305 -11.71 -1.68 46.47
C MET A 305 -12.19 -0.78 47.62
N ALA A 306 -12.60 0.45 47.32
CA ALA A 306 -13.15 1.35 48.33
C ALA A 306 -14.42 0.77 49.00
N SER A 307 -15.35 0.23 48.20
CA SER A 307 -16.57 -0.40 48.69
C SER A 307 -16.32 -1.68 49.49
N GLU A 308 -15.28 -2.44 49.15
CA GLU A 308 -14.87 -3.62 49.91
C GLU A 308 -14.22 -3.22 51.22
N HIS A 309 -13.37 -2.19 51.23
CA HIS A 309 -12.79 -1.66 52.45
C HIS A 309 -13.84 -1.13 53.44
N THR A 310 -14.89 -0.46 52.97
CA THR A 310 -16.00 -0.03 53.85
C THR A 310 -16.75 -1.23 54.43
N ARG A 311 -17.10 -2.22 53.60
CA ARG A 311 -17.74 -3.48 54.05
C ARG A 311 -16.89 -4.23 55.06
N LEU A 312 -15.57 -4.30 54.85
CA LEU A 312 -14.65 -4.94 55.78
C LEU A 312 -14.60 -4.19 57.12
N ARG A 313 -14.55 -2.85 57.10
CA ARG A 313 -14.60 -2.04 58.33
C ARG A 313 -15.91 -2.24 59.10
N GLU A 314 -17.04 -2.23 58.41
CA GLU A 314 -18.36 -2.50 59.01
C GLU A 314 -18.44 -3.92 59.58
N GLY A 315 -17.94 -4.92 58.85
CA GLY A 315 -17.87 -6.31 59.29
C GLY A 315 -16.99 -6.50 60.53
N VAL A 316 -15.83 -5.84 60.58
CA VAL A 316 -14.94 -5.85 61.77
C VAL A 316 -15.62 -5.19 62.96
N ALA A 317 -16.27 -4.03 62.78
CA ALA A 317 -16.99 -3.35 63.85
C ALA A 317 -18.15 -4.20 64.41
N ALA A 318 -18.94 -4.83 63.52
CA ALA A 318 -20.02 -5.72 63.90
C ALA A 318 -19.51 -6.96 64.67
N ASN A 319 -18.38 -7.54 64.26
CA ASN A 319 -17.76 -8.66 64.96
C ASN A 319 -17.24 -8.27 66.35
N GLN A 320 -16.64 -7.09 66.50
CA GLN A 320 -16.22 -6.58 67.82
C GLN A 320 -17.41 -6.39 68.76
N GLN A 321 -18.52 -5.85 68.27
CA GLN A 321 -19.75 -5.72 69.07
C GLN A 321 -20.32 -7.08 69.48
N ARG A 322 -20.33 -8.07 68.56
CA ARG A 322 -20.75 -9.44 68.89
C ARG A 322 -19.88 -10.04 69.98
N LEU A 323 -18.56 -9.96 69.87
CA LEU A 323 -17.63 -10.45 70.88
C LEU A 323 -17.84 -9.78 72.24
N ALA A 324 -18.04 -8.46 72.28
CA ALA A 324 -18.34 -7.73 73.52
C ALA A 324 -19.65 -8.21 74.17
N SER A 325 -20.70 -8.41 73.36
CA SER A 325 -21.99 -8.92 73.84
C SER A 325 -21.89 -10.35 74.38
N GLU A 326 -21.12 -11.23 73.73
CA GLU A 326 -20.88 -12.60 74.20
C GLU A 326 -20.09 -12.61 75.50
N GLN A 327 -19.04 -11.79 75.61
CA GLN A 327 -18.27 -11.65 76.85
C GLN A 327 -19.14 -11.13 78.00
N GLY A 328 -20.05 -10.18 77.73
CA GLY A 328 -21.06 -9.72 78.69
C GLY A 328 -21.92 -10.88 79.20
N ARG A 329 -22.54 -11.63 78.27
CA ARG A 329 -23.36 -12.82 78.61
C ARG A 329 -22.58 -13.88 79.38
N ARG A 330 -21.33 -14.15 79.00
CA ARG A 330 -20.46 -15.10 79.72
C ARG A 330 -20.18 -14.63 81.14
N ARG A 331 -19.91 -13.34 81.35
CA ARG A 331 -19.71 -12.76 82.69
C ARG A 331 -20.96 -12.90 83.55
N GLU A 332 -22.13 -12.57 83.00
CA GLU A 332 -23.43 -12.74 83.69
C GLU A 332 -23.70 -14.19 84.03
N ALA A 333 -23.47 -15.13 83.09
CA ALA A 333 -23.64 -16.55 83.32
C ALA A 333 -22.69 -17.10 84.40
N VAL A 334 -21.43 -16.65 84.43
CA VAL A 334 -20.46 -17.04 85.47
C VAL A 334 -20.87 -16.48 86.83
N LEU A 335 -21.36 -15.25 86.91
CA LEU A 335 -21.89 -14.68 88.15
C LEU A 335 -23.15 -15.42 88.62
N GLY A 336 -24.07 -15.73 87.70
CA GLY A 336 -25.24 -16.55 87.95
C GLY A 336 -24.87 -17.94 88.48
N LEU A 337 -23.91 -18.62 87.83
CA LEU A 337 -23.40 -19.91 88.28
C LEU A 337 -22.76 -19.83 89.67
N LYS A 338 -21.98 -18.78 89.96
CA LYS A 338 -21.42 -18.57 91.31
C LYS A 338 -22.52 -18.43 92.35
N SER A 339 -23.56 -17.67 92.07
CA SER A 339 -24.70 -17.51 92.98
C SER A 339 -25.48 -18.82 93.18
N SER A 340 -25.69 -19.61 92.12
CA SER A 340 -26.38 -20.90 92.22
C SER A 340 -25.53 -21.94 92.94
N MET A 341 -24.21 -22.00 92.72
CA MET A 341 -23.32 -22.86 93.49
C MET A 341 -23.29 -22.48 94.98
N ALA A 342 -23.36 -21.19 95.30
CA ALA A 342 -23.46 -20.75 96.69
C ALA A 342 -24.79 -21.20 97.33
N ALA A 343 -25.90 -21.08 96.61
CA ALA A 343 -27.21 -21.57 97.05
C ALA A 343 -27.20 -23.10 97.25
N VAL A 344 -26.69 -23.87 96.28
CA VAL A 344 -26.58 -25.32 96.38
C VAL A 344 -25.67 -25.74 97.53
N ARG A 345 -24.55 -25.05 97.77
CA ARG A 345 -23.70 -25.33 98.95
C ARG A 345 -24.45 -25.10 100.26
N ALA A 346 -25.23 -24.03 100.36
CA ALA A 346 -26.04 -23.76 101.54
C ALA A 346 -27.13 -24.82 101.73
N ASP A 347 -27.78 -25.27 100.65
CA ASP A 347 -28.80 -26.32 100.72
C ASP A 347 -28.20 -27.69 101.07
N VAL A 348 -27.04 -28.04 100.51
CA VAL A 348 -26.31 -29.28 100.87
C VAL A 348 -25.88 -29.24 102.33
N ALA A 349 -25.41 -28.10 102.84
CA ALA A 349 -25.06 -27.96 104.25
C ALA A 349 -26.29 -28.20 105.14
N ARG A 350 -27.44 -27.58 104.83
CA ARG A 350 -28.71 -27.82 105.55
C ARG A 350 -29.18 -29.28 105.46
N GLN A 351 -29.08 -29.89 104.29
CA GLN A 351 -29.45 -31.30 104.09
C GLN A 351 -28.52 -32.24 104.86
N ALA A 352 -27.22 -31.94 104.91
CA ALA A 352 -26.25 -32.70 105.69
C ALA A 352 -26.51 -32.58 107.19
N GLU A 353 -26.85 -31.38 107.69
CA GLU A 353 -27.26 -31.15 109.08
C GLU A 353 -28.53 -31.93 109.43
N LEU A 354 -29.57 -31.86 108.58
CA LEU A 354 -30.80 -32.62 108.74
C LEU A 354 -30.56 -34.13 108.69
N ALA A 355 -29.73 -34.60 107.74
CA ALA A 355 -29.39 -36.01 107.62
C ALA A 355 -28.60 -36.52 108.83
N ALA A 356 -27.66 -35.72 109.35
CA ALA A 356 -26.92 -36.05 110.57
C ALA A 356 -27.86 -36.11 111.80
N ALA A 357 -28.81 -35.18 111.92
CA ALA A 357 -29.81 -35.20 112.98
C ALA A 357 -30.74 -36.44 112.88
N LEU A 358 -31.24 -36.75 111.69
CA LEU A 358 -32.07 -37.93 111.44
C LEU A 358 -31.29 -39.23 111.64
N GLN A 359 -30.01 -39.29 111.27
CA GLN A 359 -29.17 -40.47 111.53
C GLN A 359 -28.93 -40.67 113.03
N ARG A 360 -28.72 -39.61 113.82
CA ARG A 360 -28.62 -39.71 115.28
C ARG A 360 -29.92 -40.26 115.88
N GLN A 361 -31.07 -39.72 115.48
CA GLN A 361 -32.38 -40.23 115.91
C GLN A 361 -32.59 -41.69 115.51
N ARG A 362 -32.23 -42.07 114.28
CA ARG A 362 -32.32 -43.47 113.82
C ARG A 362 -31.42 -44.39 114.64
N ARG A 363 -30.18 -43.97 114.95
CA ARG A 363 -29.26 -44.75 115.79
C ARG A 363 -29.82 -44.92 117.20
N GLU A 364 -30.34 -43.87 117.82
CA GLU A 364 -30.95 -43.96 119.15
C GLU A 364 -32.18 -44.89 119.18
N VAL A 365 -33.03 -44.85 118.14
CA VAL A 365 -34.17 -45.77 118.00
C VAL A 365 -33.67 -47.19 117.77
N GLN A 366 -32.69 -47.39 116.89
CA GLN A 366 -32.09 -48.69 116.61
C GLN A 366 -31.39 -49.28 117.83
N GLU A 367 -30.71 -48.48 118.65
CA GLU A 367 -30.08 -48.93 119.90
C GLU A 367 -31.12 -49.38 120.93
N LYS A 368 -32.23 -48.64 121.06
CA LYS A 368 -33.37 -49.04 121.91
C LYS A 368 -34.04 -50.32 121.41
N GLU A 369 -34.27 -50.43 120.11
CA GLU A 369 -34.82 -51.63 119.49
C GLU A 369 -33.86 -52.82 119.60
N PHE A 370 -32.55 -52.58 119.44
CA PHE A 370 -31.52 -53.60 119.59
C PHE A 370 -31.50 -54.14 121.03
N GLY A 371 -31.55 -53.26 122.04
CA GLY A 371 -31.70 -53.66 123.44
C GLY A 371 -32.96 -54.48 123.68
N ALA A 372 -34.11 -54.03 123.19
CA ALA A 372 -35.38 -54.74 123.32
C ALA A 372 -35.39 -56.12 122.64
N LEU A 373 -34.75 -56.26 121.47
CA LEU A 373 -34.62 -57.53 120.75
C LEU A 373 -33.70 -58.51 121.50
N VAL A 374 -32.63 -58.01 122.12
CA VAL A 374 -31.74 -58.80 122.98
C VAL A 374 -32.47 -59.27 124.25
N GLU A 375 -33.24 -58.41 124.90
CA GLU A 375 -34.08 -58.77 126.06
C GLU A 375 -35.15 -59.82 125.70
N ALA A 376 -35.72 -59.74 124.50
CA ALA A 376 -36.68 -60.72 123.98
C ALA A 376 -36.05 -62.07 123.55
N GLY A 377 -34.72 -62.21 123.66
CA GLY A 377 -33.98 -63.43 123.29
C GLY A 377 -33.89 -63.70 121.79
N LEU A 378 -34.20 -62.71 120.95
CA LEU A 378 -34.10 -62.81 119.48
C LEU A 378 -32.74 -62.30 119.01
N ASN A 379 -32.22 -62.82 117.89
CA ASN A 379 -31.00 -62.29 117.28
C ASN A 379 -31.31 -60.97 116.54
N PRO A 380 -30.85 -59.82 117.04
CA PRO A 380 -31.21 -58.51 116.48
C PRO A 380 -30.76 -58.34 115.02
N TYR A 381 -29.60 -58.89 114.66
CA TYR A 381 -29.04 -58.72 113.32
C TYR A 381 -29.86 -59.40 112.23
N GLU A 382 -30.50 -60.54 112.51
CA GLU A 382 -31.37 -61.20 111.51
C GLU A 382 -32.66 -60.43 111.28
N VAL A 383 -33.20 -59.82 112.33
CA VAL A 383 -34.42 -59.00 112.24
C VAL A 383 -34.15 -57.74 111.42
N PHE A 384 -33.06 -57.03 111.71
CA PHE A 384 -32.65 -55.87 110.91
C PHE A 384 -32.37 -56.25 109.46
N ARG A 385 -31.61 -57.34 109.21
CA ARG A 385 -31.32 -57.80 107.85
C ARG A 385 -32.57 -58.16 107.05
N ARG A 386 -33.55 -58.85 107.66
CA ARG A 386 -34.82 -59.18 106.99
C ARG A 386 -35.65 -57.93 106.70
N ARG A 387 -35.66 -56.95 107.61
CA ARG A 387 -36.34 -55.66 107.40
C ARG A 387 -35.69 -54.86 106.27
N ASP A 388 -34.37 -54.77 106.26
CA ASP A 388 -33.62 -54.07 105.20
C ASP A 388 -33.92 -54.69 103.83
N GLN A 389 -33.94 -56.02 103.72
CA GLN A 389 -34.31 -56.72 102.49
C GLN A 389 -35.76 -56.43 102.06
N GLN A 390 -36.71 -56.33 103.00
CA GLN A 390 -38.10 -55.99 102.70
C GLN A 390 -38.26 -54.53 102.27
N GLU A 391 -37.53 -53.60 102.89
CA GLU A 391 -37.53 -52.19 102.51
C GLU A 391 -36.92 -52.00 101.12
N GLU A 392 -35.80 -52.65 100.82
CA GLU A 392 -35.17 -52.63 99.50
C GLU A 392 -36.13 -53.16 98.42
N ALA A 393 -36.81 -54.29 98.68
CA ALA A 393 -37.80 -54.84 97.76
C ALA A 393 -38.97 -53.86 97.51
N LYS A 394 -39.47 -53.19 98.56
CA LYS A 394 -40.52 -52.17 98.43
C LYS A 394 -40.06 -50.95 97.62
N ARG A 395 -38.82 -50.48 97.84
CA ARG A 395 -38.23 -49.35 97.08
C ARG A 395 -38.07 -49.70 95.61
N GLN A 396 -37.58 -50.91 95.30
CA GLN A 396 -37.46 -51.38 93.91
C GLN A 396 -38.83 -51.45 93.24
N HIS A 397 -39.85 -52.01 93.92
CA HIS A 397 -41.20 -52.08 93.37
C HIS A 397 -41.79 -50.69 93.09
N ALA A 398 -41.65 -49.74 94.04
CA ALA A 398 -42.10 -48.36 93.85
C ALA A 398 -41.38 -47.67 92.67
N ALA A 399 -40.07 -47.88 92.51
CA ALA A 399 -39.31 -47.33 91.39
C ALA A 399 -39.73 -47.90 90.03
N ILE A 400 -40.05 -49.20 89.98
CA ILE A 400 -40.60 -49.83 88.76
C ILE A 400 -41.96 -49.22 88.41
N GLN A 401 -42.84 -49.05 89.40
CA GLN A 401 -44.17 -48.44 89.17
C GLN A 401 -44.07 -47.00 88.68
N SER A 402 -43.19 -46.18 89.25
CA SER A 402 -43.00 -44.80 88.78
C SER A 402 -42.44 -44.75 87.36
N ASN A 403 -41.53 -45.66 87.00
CA ASN A 403 -40.99 -45.74 85.64
C ASN A 403 -42.04 -46.17 84.61
N ILE A 404 -42.92 -47.10 84.98
CA ILE A 404 -44.06 -47.50 84.12
C ILE A 404 -44.98 -46.31 83.90
N ALA A 405 -45.35 -45.58 84.96
CA ALA A 405 -46.20 -44.40 84.84
C ALA A 405 -45.58 -43.30 83.96
N ALA A 406 -44.28 -43.03 84.11
CA ALA A 406 -43.56 -42.07 83.28
C ALA A 406 -43.60 -42.47 81.79
N ARG A 407 -43.33 -43.75 81.47
CA ARG A 407 -43.38 -44.26 80.09
C ARG A 407 -44.78 -44.18 79.48
N GLN A 408 -45.83 -44.40 80.28
CA GLN A 408 -47.21 -44.26 79.80
C GLN A 408 -47.53 -42.83 79.39
N LEU A 409 -47.05 -41.83 80.15
CA LEU A 409 -47.21 -40.42 79.80
C LEU A 409 -46.44 -40.05 78.53
N ASP A 410 -45.21 -40.54 78.37
CA ASP A 410 -44.41 -40.31 77.16
C ASP A 410 -45.06 -40.90 75.91
N LEU A 411 -45.58 -42.13 76.00
CA LEU A 411 -46.32 -42.77 74.91
C LEU A 411 -47.59 -42.01 74.56
N ALA A 412 -48.34 -41.53 75.56
CA ALA A 412 -49.53 -40.71 75.32
C ALA A 412 -49.18 -39.38 74.61
N ALA A 413 -48.08 -38.73 74.98
CA ALA A 413 -47.61 -37.52 74.33
C ALA A 413 -47.17 -37.76 72.88
N GLN A 414 -46.57 -38.91 72.58
CA GLN A 414 -46.21 -39.30 71.21
C GLN A 414 -47.44 -39.53 70.33
N LEU A 415 -48.42 -40.29 70.81
CA LEU A 415 -49.68 -40.53 70.08
C LEU A 415 -50.44 -39.23 69.79
N ALA A 416 -50.45 -38.28 70.73
CA ALA A 416 -51.08 -36.97 70.52
C ALA A 416 -50.41 -36.19 69.36
N ARG A 417 -49.07 -36.19 69.29
CA ARG A 417 -48.32 -35.53 68.21
C ARG A 417 -48.61 -36.18 66.85
N GLU A 418 -48.62 -37.52 66.80
CA GLU A 418 -48.94 -38.25 65.57
C GLU A 418 -50.36 -37.93 65.08
N GLN A 419 -51.34 -37.88 65.99
CA GLN A 419 -52.72 -37.54 65.66
C GLN A 419 -52.84 -36.10 65.12
N GLU A 420 -52.14 -35.13 65.71
CA GLU A 420 -52.10 -33.76 65.19
C GLU A 420 -51.52 -33.70 63.77
N THR A 421 -50.41 -34.40 63.51
CA THR A 421 -49.80 -34.42 62.17
C THR A 421 -50.72 -35.05 61.13
N TYR A 422 -51.42 -36.13 61.48
CA TYR A 422 -52.39 -36.79 60.61
C TYR A 422 -53.59 -35.87 60.27
N GLN A 423 -54.11 -35.15 61.27
CA GLN A 423 -55.21 -34.20 61.04
C GLN A 423 -54.80 -33.04 60.13
N ARG A 424 -53.58 -32.50 60.31
CA ARG A 424 -53.04 -31.45 59.41
C ARG A 424 -52.92 -31.95 57.98
N ALA A 425 -52.46 -33.18 57.77
CA ALA A 425 -52.35 -33.78 56.44
C ALA A 425 -53.72 -33.99 55.76
N LEU A 426 -54.74 -34.44 56.51
CA LEU A 426 -56.11 -34.56 56.01
C LEU A 426 -56.71 -33.19 55.63
N ALA A 427 -56.48 -32.16 56.43
CA ALA A 427 -56.95 -30.81 56.15
C ALA A 427 -56.31 -30.24 54.87
N ALA A 428 -55.01 -30.45 54.68
CA ALA A 428 -54.30 -30.03 53.47
C ALA A 428 -54.86 -30.70 52.21
N ARG A 429 -55.08 -32.02 52.23
CA ARG A 429 -55.69 -32.76 51.11
C ARG A 429 -57.11 -32.27 50.78
N LYS A 430 -57.90 -31.91 51.80
CA LYS A 430 -59.24 -31.35 51.57
C LYS A 430 -59.18 -29.99 50.88
N LYS A 431 -58.25 -29.11 51.28
CA LYS A 431 -58.04 -27.80 50.62
C LYS A 431 -57.64 -27.97 49.16
N GLU A 432 -56.63 -28.79 48.88
CA GLU A 432 -56.17 -29.06 47.52
C GLU A 432 -57.31 -29.58 46.61
N LYS A 433 -58.20 -30.43 47.15
CA LYS A 433 -59.37 -30.91 46.41
C LYS A 433 -60.37 -29.79 46.11
N MET A 434 -60.58 -28.85 47.03
CA MET A 434 -61.47 -27.71 46.82
C MET A 434 -60.88 -26.74 45.78
N ASP A 435 -59.60 -26.41 45.90
CA ASP A 435 -58.88 -25.54 44.96
C ASP A 435 -58.95 -26.09 43.53
N ARG A 436 -58.85 -27.42 43.38
CA ARG A 436 -58.98 -28.09 42.08
C ARG A 436 -60.40 -28.00 41.50
N VAL A 437 -61.43 -28.13 42.33
CA VAL A 437 -62.83 -27.97 41.89
C VAL A 437 -63.11 -26.53 41.47
N GLU A 438 -62.57 -25.55 42.19
CA GLU A 438 -62.68 -24.13 41.83
C GLU A 438 -61.97 -23.85 40.50
N PHE A 439 -60.75 -24.34 40.33
CA PHE A 439 -60.00 -24.23 39.07
C PHE A 439 -60.76 -24.85 37.89
N ASP A 440 -61.31 -26.06 38.04
CA ASP A 440 -62.09 -26.72 37.00
C ASP A 440 -63.37 -25.94 36.66
N ARG A 441 -63.99 -25.30 37.66
CA ARG A 441 -65.17 -24.44 37.46
C ARG A 441 -64.82 -23.17 36.68
N GLU A 442 -63.69 -22.54 36.99
CA GLU A 442 -63.24 -21.32 36.29
C GLU A 442 -62.74 -21.61 34.87
N MET A 443 -62.02 -22.71 34.69
CA MET A 443 -61.42 -23.10 33.40
C MET A 443 -62.32 -23.99 32.54
N GLY A 444 -63.51 -24.33 33.02
CA GLY A 444 -64.50 -25.10 32.29
C GLY A 444 -64.95 -24.41 31.00
N VAL A 445 -65.36 -25.21 30.01
CA VAL A 445 -65.79 -24.72 28.68
C VAL A 445 -66.91 -23.67 28.81
N ALA A 446 -67.86 -23.87 29.72
CA ALA A 446 -68.95 -22.94 29.98
C ALA A 446 -68.47 -21.57 30.53
N ALA A 447 -67.48 -21.55 31.42
CA ALA A 447 -66.93 -20.30 31.96
C ALA A 447 -66.04 -19.56 30.94
N ARG A 448 -65.38 -20.28 30.02
CA ARG A 448 -64.68 -19.66 28.89
C ARG A 448 -65.66 -19.06 27.88
N GLN A 449 -66.74 -19.77 27.55
CA GLN A 449 -67.80 -19.27 26.68
C GLN A 449 -68.46 -18.02 27.26
N ALA A 450 -68.83 -18.03 28.55
CA ALA A 450 -69.39 -16.85 29.22
C ALA A 450 -68.44 -15.63 29.18
N ARG A 451 -67.12 -15.85 29.36
CA ARG A 451 -66.12 -14.78 29.23
C ARG A 451 -65.99 -14.25 27.80
N THR A 452 -66.02 -15.14 26.82
CA THR A 452 -66.01 -14.76 25.40
C THR A 452 -67.28 -14.00 25.05
N ASP A 453 -68.46 -14.43 25.52
CA ASP A 453 -69.74 -13.77 25.29
C ASP A 453 -69.78 -12.38 25.94
N GLU A 454 -69.27 -12.25 27.17
CA GLU A 454 -69.16 -10.96 27.87
C GLU A 454 -68.16 -10.02 27.16
N TYR A 455 -67.05 -10.55 26.68
CA TYR A 455 -66.10 -9.79 25.85
C TYR A 455 -66.74 -9.30 24.54
N MET A 456 -67.47 -10.17 23.84
CA MET A 456 -68.18 -9.81 22.60
C MET A 456 -69.29 -8.78 22.85
N ARG A 457 -69.98 -8.85 23.99
CA ARG A 457 -70.99 -7.85 24.40
C ARG A 457 -70.38 -6.48 24.69
N THR A 458 -69.21 -6.44 25.33
CA THR A 458 -68.57 -5.16 25.71
C THR A 458 -67.90 -4.46 24.54
N HIS A 459 -67.45 -5.19 23.52
CA HIS A 459 -66.67 -4.65 22.40
C HIS A 459 -67.48 -4.46 21.10
N THR A 460 -68.80 -4.66 21.12
CA THR A 460 -69.70 -4.36 20.00
C THR A 460 -70.45 -3.04 20.22
N VAL A 461 -70.41 -2.13 19.24
CA VAL A 461 -70.84 -0.71 19.33
C VAL A 461 -72.36 -0.50 19.50
N ALA A 462 -73.17 -1.56 19.57
CA ALA A 462 -74.59 -1.46 19.90
C ALA A 462 -75.16 -2.70 20.61
N GLY A 463 -74.34 -3.41 21.41
CA GLY A 463 -74.81 -4.45 22.35
C GLY A 463 -75.69 -5.56 21.76
N THR A 464 -75.58 -5.82 20.45
CA THR A 464 -76.31 -6.86 19.73
C THR A 464 -75.31 -7.75 19.03
N THR A 465 -75.44 -9.06 19.26
CA THR A 465 -74.59 -10.12 18.68
C THR A 465 -74.56 -9.98 17.16
N MET A 466 -73.42 -9.52 16.65
CA MET A 466 -73.20 -9.32 15.22
C MET A 466 -73.19 -10.69 14.53
N LEU A 467 -74.16 -10.89 13.64
CA LEU A 467 -74.36 -12.09 12.86
C LEU A 467 -73.11 -12.36 12.01
N ASP A 468 -72.43 -13.48 12.23
CA ASP A 468 -71.34 -13.96 11.38
C ASP A 468 -71.89 -14.20 9.95
N PRO A 469 -71.27 -13.65 8.88
CA PRO A 469 -71.74 -13.84 7.50
C PRO A 469 -71.79 -15.30 7.00
N THR A 470 -71.39 -16.28 7.81
CA THR A 470 -71.50 -17.72 7.52
C THR A 470 -72.81 -18.38 7.96
N GLY A 471 -73.84 -17.61 8.37
CA GLY A 471 -75.24 -18.07 8.36
C GLY A 471 -75.58 -19.22 9.32
N GLY A 472 -74.83 -19.40 10.40
CA GLY A 472 -75.16 -20.35 11.46
C GLY A 472 -75.80 -19.65 12.66
N TRP A 473 -77.10 -19.82 12.88
CA TRP A 473 -77.70 -19.60 14.19
C TRP A 473 -77.20 -20.69 15.12
N VAL A 474 -76.35 -20.34 16.07
CA VAL A 474 -76.09 -21.18 17.25
C VAL A 474 -76.84 -20.53 18.40
N MET A 475 -77.84 -21.25 18.91
CA MET A 475 -78.60 -20.91 20.11
C MET A 475 -77.70 -20.85 21.34
#